data_AF-I2NNS2-F1
#
_entry.id   AF-I2NNS2-F1
#
_cell.length_a   1.000
_cell.length_b   1.000
_cell.length_c   1.000
_cell.angle_alpha   90.00
_cell.angle_beta   90.00
_cell.angle_gamma   90.00
#
_symmetry.space_group_name_H-M   'P 1'
#
loop_
_entity.id
_entity.type
_entity.pdbx_description
1 polymer ?
#
loop_
_entity_poly.entity_id
_entity_poly.type
_entity_poly.pdbx_seq_one_letter_code
_entity_poly.pdbx_strand_id
1 'polypeptide(L)'
;MVSLGYQDSGSKESSGIVKHLKTNDLKNTGLQHMMHGYIYDKDGNLVLEKGTEAITRKEIIEERMKVYYRLKDKLQKTGGGLSSSERIYLDALQARLASDELIRVVDEGLEQAQKSKVQLDTDLEALEKVLQTVPKGFILNLAEVEEAYAQAGATRQTVVTEVRERFDNRLAAYQSLSNEFHTLNEQVNAGIELLKAKDQEIAGEMNQWEQLAY
;
A
#
# COMPACT_ATOMS: atom_id res chain seq x y z
N MET A 1 9.79 17.55 -23.55
CA MET A 1 10.66 16.54 -24.19
C MET A 1 10.70 15.36 -23.25
N VAL A 2 10.13 14.23 -23.70
CA VAL A 2 9.91 12.98 -22.95
C VAL A 2 11.24 12.41 -22.49
N SER A 3 11.24 11.80 -21.31
CA SER A 3 12.31 10.96 -20.77
C SER A 3 12.88 10.06 -21.88
N LEU A 4 14.14 10.30 -22.26
CA LEU A 4 14.84 9.50 -23.27
C LEU A 4 14.85 8.03 -22.83
N GLY A 5 14.04 7.20 -23.50
CA GLY A 5 13.99 5.76 -23.33
C GLY A 5 12.93 5.21 -22.36
N TYR A 6 12.05 6.04 -21.79
CA TYR A 6 10.95 5.57 -20.94
C TYR A 6 9.60 5.75 -21.64
N GLN A 7 8.67 4.81 -21.42
CA GLN A 7 7.32 4.91 -21.97
C GLN A 7 6.54 6.03 -21.29
N ASP A 8 5.63 6.70 -22.00
CA ASP A 8 4.82 7.82 -21.50
C ASP A 8 3.91 7.47 -20.30
N SER A 9 3.79 6.19 -19.94
CA SER A 9 3.11 5.71 -18.74
C SER A 9 3.60 4.32 -18.31
N GLY A 10 3.54 4.03 -17.00
CA GLY A 10 3.93 2.73 -16.43
C GLY A 10 5.44 2.47 -16.38
N SER A 11 5.83 1.27 -15.90
CA SER A 11 7.24 0.88 -15.71
C SER A 11 7.72 -0.17 -16.73
N LYS A 12 6.98 -0.37 -17.82
CA LYS A 12 7.29 -1.38 -18.83
C LYS A 12 8.68 -1.11 -19.44
N GLU A 13 9.50 -2.16 -19.54
CA GLU A 13 10.90 -2.12 -20.03
C GLU A 13 11.91 -1.34 -19.14
N SER A 14 11.49 -0.94 -17.94
CA SER A 14 12.35 -0.23 -16.99
C SER A 14 12.97 -1.17 -15.97
N SER A 15 14.20 -0.87 -15.53
CA SER A 15 14.84 -1.62 -14.43
C SER A 15 14.30 -1.28 -13.03
N GLY A 16 13.29 -0.40 -12.94
CA GLY A 16 12.66 0.04 -11.70
C GLY A 16 11.27 0.65 -11.93
N ILE A 17 10.61 1.08 -10.84
CA ILE A 17 9.30 1.75 -10.91
C ILE A 17 9.48 3.17 -11.46
N VAL A 18 8.79 3.47 -12.56
CA VAL A 18 8.82 4.79 -13.19
C VAL A 18 7.64 5.62 -12.72
N LYS A 19 7.92 6.84 -12.25
CA LYS A 19 6.92 7.87 -11.97
C LYS A 19 7.20 9.08 -12.85
N HIS A 20 6.17 9.55 -13.53
CA HIS A 20 6.21 10.77 -14.33
C HIS A 20 5.76 11.93 -13.44
N LEU A 21 6.53 12.99 -13.48
CA LEU A 21 6.30 14.20 -12.70
C LEU A 21 5.56 15.19 -13.59
N LYS A 22 4.59 15.92 -13.03
CA LYS A 22 4.05 17.08 -13.74
C LYS A 22 5.14 18.12 -13.90
N THR A 23 5.23 18.63 -15.11
CA THR A 23 6.16 19.69 -15.45
C THR A 23 5.46 20.90 -16.03
N ASN A 24 6.01 22.08 -15.80
CA ASN A 24 5.69 23.27 -16.58
C ASN A 24 6.19 23.08 -18.01
N ASP A 25 5.48 23.59 -19.00
CA ASP A 25 5.97 23.57 -20.39
C ASP A 25 6.87 24.79 -20.64
N LEU A 26 8.16 24.66 -20.30
CA LEU A 26 9.15 25.72 -20.49
C LEU A 26 9.82 25.57 -21.86
N LYS A 27 9.80 26.65 -22.66
CA LYS A 27 10.49 26.71 -23.97
C LYS A 27 12.01 26.54 -23.85
N ASN A 28 12.58 26.84 -22.69
CA ASN A 28 14.01 26.68 -22.42
C ASN A 28 14.27 25.28 -21.83
N THR A 29 14.87 24.40 -22.64
CA THR A 29 15.20 23.02 -22.26
C THR A 29 16.14 22.94 -21.07
N GLY A 30 17.09 23.88 -20.93
CA GLY A 30 17.98 23.94 -19.77
C GLY A 30 17.23 24.20 -18.46
N LEU A 31 16.26 25.12 -18.47
CA LEU A 31 15.40 25.39 -17.30
C LEU A 31 14.39 24.26 -17.05
N GLN A 32 13.93 23.59 -18.10
CA GLN A 32 13.04 22.43 -18.02
C GLN A 32 13.65 21.27 -17.22
N HIS A 33 14.96 21.04 -17.34
CA HIS A 33 15.66 19.95 -16.64
C HIS A 33 16.07 20.30 -15.19
N MET A 34 15.89 21.55 -14.78
CA MET A 34 16.19 22.04 -13.43
C MET A 34 14.91 22.08 -12.57
N MET A 35 15.04 22.43 -11.28
CA MET A 35 13.92 22.49 -10.32
C MET A 35 12.70 23.31 -10.83
N HIS A 36 12.92 24.32 -11.67
CA HIS A 36 11.86 25.17 -12.24
C HIS A 36 10.93 24.44 -13.22
N GLY A 37 11.39 23.34 -13.81
CA GLY A 37 10.59 22.53 -14.72
C GLY A 37 9.52 21.72 -14.00
N TYR A 38 9.69 21.40 -12.71
CA TYR A 38 8.79 20.52 -11.97
C TYR A 38 7.72 21.29 -11.18
N ILE A 39 6.54 20.67 -11.02
CA ILE A 39 5.45 21.22 -10.23
C ILE A 39 5.48 20.62 -8.82
N TYR A 40 5.30 21.47 -7.82
CA TYR A 40 5.26 21.10 -6.40
C TYR A 40 3.87 21.35 -5.80
N ASP A 41 3.47 20.52 -4.83
CA ASP A 41 2.28 20.77 -4.02
C ASP A 41 2.55 21.82 -2.93
N LYS A 42 1.50 22.14 -2.16
CA LYS A 42 1.55 23.13 -1.07
C LYS A 42 2.55 22.77 0.04
N ASP A 43 2.92 21.50 0.15
CA ASP A 43 3.81 20.96 1.17
C ASP A 43 5.25 20.78 0.63
N GLY A 44 5.50 21.22 -0.61
CA GLY A 44 6.81 21.17 -1.27
C GLY A 44 7.16 19.84 -1.92
N ASN A 45 6.21 18.91 -2.08
CA ASN A 45 6.44 17.63 -2.72
C ASN A 45 6.20 17.71 -4.23
N LEU A 46 6.93 16.89 -5.00
CA LEU A 46 6.74 16.80 -6.45
C LEU A 46 5.36 16.22 -6.80
N VAL A 47 4.65 16.88 -7.71
CA VAL A 47 3.33 16.45 -8.17
C VAL A 47 3.50 15.43 -9.30
N LEU A 48 2.81 14.29 -9.20
CA LEU A 48 2.81 13.25 -10.23
C LEU A 48 1.87 13.59 -11.40
N GLU A 49 2.23 13.17 -12.61
CA GLU A 49 1.37 13.28 -13.78
C GLU A 49 0.16 12.33 -13.65
N LYS A 50 -1.01 12.81 -14.07
CA LYS A 50 -2.27 12.08 -13.95
C LYS A 50 -2.23 10.86 -14.85
N GLY A 51 -2.48 9.67 -14.30
CA GLY A 51 -2.32 8.39 -15.03
C GLY A 51 -1.00 7.66 -14.74
N THR A 52 -0.02 8.32 -14.12
CA THR A 52 1.17 7.67 -13.54
C THR A 52 1.03 7.26 -12.08
N GLU A 53 -0.10 7.63 -11.47
CA GLU A 53 -0.48 7.26 -10.11
C GLU A 53 -0.73 5.74 -10.00
N ALA A 54 -1.09 5.10 -11.12
CA ALA A 54 -1.30 3.67 -11.20
C ALA A 54 0.05 2.93 -11.31
N ILE A 55 0.79 2.87 -10.21
CA ILE A 55 1.69 1.73 -10.03
C ILE A 55 0.77 0.51 -9.87
N THR A 56 0.89 -0.45 -10.77
CA THR A 56 0.19 -1.72 -10.54
C THR A 56 0.89 -2.42 -9.38
N ARG A 57 0.15 -2.91 -8.37
CA ARG A 57 0.75 -3.67 -7.25
C ARG A 57 1.65 -4.81 -7.74
N LYS A 58 1.33 -5.34 -8.93
CA LYS A 58 2.14 -6.29 -9.69
C LYS A 58 3.58 -5.80 -9.92
N GLU A 59 3.79 -4.57 -10.38
CA GLU A 59 5.14 -4.01 -10.61
C GLU A 59 5.94 -3.91 -9.30
N ILE A 60 5.30 -3.56 -8.18
CA ILE A 60 5.98 -3.48 -6.87
C ILE A 60 6.44 -4.86 -6.41
N ILE A 61 5.56 -5.87 -6.54
CA ILE A 61 5.89 -7.27 -6.26
C ILE A 61 7.04 -7.74 -7.15
N GLU A 62 6.96 -7.47 -8.45
CA GLU A 62 8.00 -7.87 -9.43
C GLU A 62 9.37 -7.25 -9.08
N GLU A 63 9.41 -5.96 -8.75
CA GLU A 63 10.64 -5.28 -8.34
C GLU A 63 11.24 -5.85 -7.06
N ARG A 64 10.42 -6.09 -6.02
CA ARG A 64 10.90 -6.70 -4.77
C ARG A 64 11.41 -8.11 -5.00
N MET A 65 10.73 -8.88 -5.85
CA MET A 65 11.14 -10.24 -6.22
C MET A 65 12.44 -10.30 -7.04
N LYS A 66 12.94 -9.20 -7.60
CA LYS A 66 14.24 -9.19 -8.29
C LYS A 66 15.39 -9.63 -7.38
N VAL A 67 15.33 -9.34 -6.07
CA VAL A 67 16.37 -9.79 -5.13
C VAL A 67 16.41 -11.32 -5.07
N TYR A 68 15.24 -11.95 -4.95
CA TYR A 68 15.10 -13.40 -5.02
C TYR A 68 15.65 -13.97 -6.32
N TYR A 69 15.24 -13.43 -7.48
CA TYR A 69 15.68 -13.95 -8.79
C TYR A 69 17.18 -13.79 -9.00
N ARG A 70 17.78 -12.65 -8.62
CA ARG A 70 19.23 -12.43 -8.70
C ARG A 70 20.00 -13.41 -7.83
N LEU A 71 19.52 -13.69 -6.62
CA LEU A 71 20.20 -14.62 -5.73
C LEU A 71 20.08 -16.06 -6.26
N LYS A 72 18.87 -16.46 -6.67
CA LYS A 72 18.62 -17.77 -7.27
C LYS A 72 19.54 -18.03 -8.46
N ASP A 73 19.66 -17.07 -9.38
CA ASP A 73 20.53 -17.16 -10.55
C ASP A 73 22.02 -17.33 -10.16
N LYS A 74 22.49 -16.59 -9.14
CA LYS A 74 23.86 -16.74 -8.63
C LYS A 74 24.13 -18.13 -8.05
N LEU A 75 23.23 -18.63 -7.21
CA LEU A 75 23.37 -19.94 -6.56
C LEU A 75 23.23 -21.11 -7.57
N GLN A 76 22.44 -20.93 -8.64
CA GLN A 76 22.37 -21.93 -9.71
C GLN A 76 23.67 -22.01 -10.53
N LYS A 77 24.38 -20.89 -10.65
CA LYS A 77 25.63 -20.79 -11.43
C LYS A 77 26.85 -21.36 -10.70
N THR A 78 26.81 -21.58 -9.39
CA THR A 78 27.93 -22.09 -8.60
C THR A 78 28.18 -23.61 -8.74
N GLY A 79 27.50 -24.27 -9.68
CA GLY A 79 27.93 -25.56 -10.24
C GLY A 79 27.40 -26.79 -9.50
N GLY A 80 26.24 -27.29 -9.95
CA GLY A 80 25.64 -28.54 -9.46
C GLY A 80 24.11 -28.50 -9.30
N GLY A 81 23.51 -27.30 -9.38
CA GLY A 81 22.13 -27.06 -9.00
C GLY A 81 22.03 -26.62 -7.53
N LEU A 82 20.85 -26.20 -7.11
CA LEU A 82 20.65 -25.71 -5.74
C LEU A 82 20.74 -26.86 -4.73
N SER A 83 21.61 -26.72 -3.74
CA SER A 83 21.67 -27.55 -2.54
C SER A 83 20.38 -27.44 -1.72
N SER A 84 20.16 -28.37 -0.79
CA SER A 84 18.99 -28.35 0.09
C SER A 84 18.92 -27.06 0.92
N SER A 85 20.03 -26.63 1.53
CA SER A 85 20.08 -25.40 2.32
C SER A 85 19.87 -24.14 1.48
N GLU A 86 20.39 -24.11 0.25
CA GLU A 86 20.12 -23.00 -0.68
C GLU A 86 18.64 -22.92 -1.08
N ARG A 87 17.96 -24.06 -1.26
CA ARG A 87 16.51 -24.09 -1.51
C ARG A 87 15.73 -23.57 -0.31
N ILE A 88 16.03 -24.06 0.89
CA ILE A 88 15.39 -23.61 2.14
C ILE A 88 15.57 -22.10 2.30
N TYR A 89 16.77 -21.57 2.05
CA TYR A 89 17.03 -20.13 2.14
C TYR A 89 16.23 -19.34 1.09
N LEU A 90 16.18 -19.80 -0.16
CA LEU A 90 15.44 -19.14 -1.22
C LEU A 90 13.92 -19.15 -0.95
N ASP A 91 13.37 -20.25 -0.44
CA ASP A 91 11.97 -20.37 -0.07
C ASP A 91 11.64 -19.42 1.09
N ALA A 92 12.52 -19.35 2.10
CA ALA A 92 12.40 -18.39 3.20
C ALA A 92 12.45 -16.93 2.72
N LEU A 93 13.37 -16.60 1.80
CA LEU A 93 13.46 -15.27 1.21
C LEU A 93 12.19 -14.91 0.43
N GLN A 94 11.66 -15.83 -0.37
CA GLN A 94 10.42 -15.62 -1.11
C GLN A 94 9.23 -15.42 -0.17
N ALA A 95 9.10 -16.25 0.88
CA ALA A 95 8.03 -16.13 1.87
C ALA A 95 8.06 -14.78 2.59
N ARG A 96 9.25 -14.32 3.01
CA ARG A 96 9.44 -13.02 3.64
C ARG A 96 9.08 -11.85 2.72
N LEU A 97 9.55 -11.89 1.47
CA LEU A 97 9.24 -10.84 0.49
C LEU A 97 7.73 -10.76 0.20
N ALA A 98 7.04 -11.89 0.17
CA ALA A 98 5.60 -11.94 -0.01
C ALA A 98 4.84 -11.43 1.23
N SER A 99 5.25 -11.82 2.44
CA SER A 99 4.59 -11.39 3.68
C SER A 99 4.78 -9.91 3.98
N ASP A 100 5.97 -9.37 3.73
CA ASP A 100 6.25 -7.92 3.86
C ASP A 100 5.37 -7.09 2.92
N GLU A 101 5.14 -7.58 1.70
CA GLU A 101 4.30 -6.89 0.73
C GLU A 101 2.81 -6.96 1.08
N LEU A 102 2.35 -8.07 1.66
CA LEU A 102 0.98 -8.18 2.17
C LEU A 102 0.71 -7.17 3.30
N ILE A 103 1.62 -7.03 4.27
CA ILE A 103 1.52 -5.98 5.30
C ILE A 103 1.39 -4.62 4.66
N ARG A 104 2.27 -4.29 3.72
CA ARG A 104 2.28 -2.98 3.07
C ARG A 104 0.94 -2.67 2.41
N VAL A 105 0.36 -3.63 1.70
CA VAL A 105 -0.95 -3.48 1.05
C VAL A 105 -2.06 -3.24 2.07
N VAL A 106 -2.03 -3.94 3.20
CA VAL A 106 -3.05 -3.82 4.24
C VAL A 106 -2.92 -2.51 5.00
N ASP A 107 -1.70 -2.09 5.32
CA ASP A 107 -1.41 -0.80 5.96
C ASP A 107 -1.79 0.38 5.06
N GLU A 108 -1.48 0.32 3.76
CA GLU A 108 -1.97 1.31 2.78
C GLU A 108 -3.50 1.35 2.73
N GLY A 109 -4.16 0.18 2.76
CA GLY A 109 -5.62 0.08 2.78
C GLY A 109 -6.23 0.70 4.03
N LEU A 110 -5.62 0.47 5.19
CA LEU A 110 -6.01 1.06 6.46
C LEU A 110 -5.81 2.58 6.45
N GLU A 111 -4.67 3.07 5.96
CA GLU A 111 -4.39 4.50 5.84
C GLU A 111 -5.42 5.20 4.94
N GLN A 112 -5.76 4.58 3.80
CA GLN A 112 -6.81 5.11 2.91
C GLN A 112 -8.17 5.14 3.60
N ALA A 113 -8.55 4.08 4.32
CA ALA A 113 -9.79 4.03 5.08
C ALA A 113 -9.84 5.13 6.15
N GLN A 114 -8.73 5.39 6.85
CA GLN A 114 -8.61 6.48 7.83
C GLN A 114 -8.80 7.86 7.18
N LYS A 115 -8.14 8.11 6.03
CA LYS A 115 -8.31 9.36 5.28
C LYS A 115 -9.75 9.55 4.82
N SER A 116 -10.38 8.50 4.29
CA SER A 116 -11.80 8.53 3.93
C SER A 116 -12.70 8.80 5.13
N LYS A 117 -12.37 8.29 6.32
CA LYS A 117 -13.13 8.57 7.54
C LYS A 117 -13.03 10.03 7.97
N VAL A 118 -11.82 10.62 7.94
CA VAL A 118 -11.64 12.04 8.26
C VAL A 118 -12.45 12.93 7.32
N GLN A 119 -12.43 12.62 6.02
CA GLN A 119 -13.25 13.35 5.05
C GLN A 119 -14.75 13.17 5.32
N LEU A 120 -15.20 11.94 5.59
CA LEU A 120 -16.58 11.66 5.93
C LEU A 120 -17.03 12.45 7.15
N ASP A 121 -16.24 12.49 8.23
CA ASP A 121 -16.62 13.23 9.43
C ASP A 121 -16.82 14.72 9.13
N THR A 122 -15.96 15.30 8.28
CA THR A 122 -16.10 16.69 7.79
C THR A 122 -17.40 16.88 7.00
N ASP A 123 -17.71 15.94 6.09
CA ASP A 123 -18.92 16.01 5.27
C ASP A 123 -20.19 15.85 6.11
N LEU A 124 -20.16 14.97 7.12
CA LEU A 124 -21.25 14.75 8.06
C LEU A 124 -21.49 15.97 8.97
N GLU A 125 -20.44 16.65 9.42
CA GLU A 125 -20.57 17.92 10.16
C GLU A 125 -21.21 19.01 9.30
N ALA A 126 -20.85 19.09 8.02
CA ALA A 126 -21.47 20.03 7.08
C ALA A 126 -22.95 19.68 6.85
N LEU A 127 -23.27 18.40 6.68
CA LEU A 127 -24.64 17.92 6.51
C LEU A 127 -25.50 18.19 7.76
N GLU A 128 -24.96 17.98 8.96
CA GLU A 128 -25.67 18.25 10.21
C GLU A 128 -26.05 19.73 10.35
N LYS A 129 -25.18 20.65 9.90
CA LYS A 129 -25.51 22.08 9.83
C LYS A 129 -26.64 22.35 8.84
N VAL A 130 -26.65 21.70 7.67
CA VAL A 130 -27.70 21.88 6.66
C VAL A 130 -29.06 21.42 7.21
N LEU A 131 -29.09 20.28 7.91
CA LEU A 131 -30.32 19.74 8.52
C LEU A 131 -30.93 20.68 9.56
N GLN A 132 -30.12 21.51 10.23
CA GLN A 132 -30.55 22.48 11.24
C GLN A 132 -30.88 23.86 10.66
N THR A 133 -30.91 24.02 9.33
CA THR A 133 -31.18 25.30 8.67
C THR A 133 -32.36 25.20 7.71
N VAL A 134 -33.20 26.24 7.69
CA VAL A 134 -34.25 26.38 6.68
C VAL A 134 -33.59 26.77 5.34
N PRO A 135 -33.78 26.02 4.25
CA PRO A 135 -33.20 26.36 2.97
C PRO A 135 -33.69 27.72 2.46
N LYS A 136 -32.79 28.50 1.85
CA LYS A 136 -33.13 29.84 1.33
C LYS A 136 -34.25 29.75 0.29
N GLY A 137 -35.23 30.65 0.40
CA GLY A 137 -36.37 30.72 -0.52
C GLY A 137 -37.59 29.88 -0.11
N PHE A 138 -37.50 29.13 1.00
CA PHE A 138 -38.63 28.43 1.59
C PHE A 138 -39.29 29.28 2.67
N ILE A 139 -40.63 29.23 2.75
CA ILE A 139 -41.45 29.92 3.77
C ILE A 139 -41.81 28.93 4.90
N LEU A 140 -40.97 27.93 5.12
CA LEU A 140 -41.16 26.91 6.16
C LEU A 140 -40.43 27.34 7.43
N ASN A 141 -40.95 26.94 8.59
CA ASN A 141 -40.19 26.96 9.83
C ASN A 141 -39.30 25.70 9.94
N LEU A 142 -38.38 25.68 10.90
CA LEU A 142 -37.42 24.57 11.04
C LEU A 142 -38.10 23.22 11.27
N ALA A 143 -39.20 23.16 12.04
CA ALA A 143 -39.90 21.92 12.33
C ALA A 143 -40.60 21.36 11.08
N GLU A 144 -41.15 22.22 10.23
CA GLU A 144 -41.75 21.82 8.95
C GLU A 144 -40.70 21.27 7.97
N VAL A 145 -39.48 21.83 7.99
CA VAL A 145 -38.35 21.33 7.20
C VAL A 145 -37.87 19.97 7.74
N GLU A 146 -37.73 19.82 9.06
CA GLU A 146 -37.36 18.55 9.69
C GLU A 146 -38.39 17.44 9.41
N GLU A 147 -39.69 17.78 9.45
CA GLU A 147 -40.76 16.84 9.12
C GLU A 147 -40.71 16.45 7.64
N ALA A 148 -40.48 17.39 6.73
CA ALA A 148 -40.32 17.09 5.31
C ALA A 148 -39.12 16.17 5.03
N TYR A 149 -37.98 16.40 5.71
CA TYR A 149 -36.84 15.49 5.65
C TYR A 149 -37.16 14.11 6.23
N ALA A 150 -37.85 14.05 7.36
CA ALA A 150 -38.26 12.79 7.98
C ALA A 150 -39.21 11.98 7.08
N GLN A 151 -40.15 12.63 6.39
CA GLN A 151 -41.03 11.99 5.41
C GLN A 151 -40.25 11.39 4.22
N ALA A 152 -39.12 12.00 3.86
CA ALA A 152 -38.19 11.46 2.86
C ALA A 152 -37.17 10.46 3.44
N GLY A 153 -37.23 10.16 4.74
CA GLY A 153 -36.28 9.27 5.43
C GLY A 153 -34.91 9.90 5.73
N ALA A 154 -34.74 11.20 5.50
CA ALA A 154 -33.50 11.96 5.68
C ALA A 154 -33.36 12.58 7.07
N THR A 155 -33.54 11.78 8.12
CA THR A 155 -33.36 12.25 9.51
C THR A 155 -31.88 12.33 9.88
N ARG A 156 -31.53 13.16 10.88
CA ARG A 156 -30.17 13.16 11.46
C ARG A 156 -29.69 11.76 11.83
N GLN A 157 -30.59 10.92 12.36
CA GLN A 157 -30.26 9.55 12.74
C GLN A 157 -29.80 8.74 11.52
N THR A 158 -30.55 8.77 10.43
CA THR A 158 -30.30 7.96 9.24
C THR A 158 -29.14 8.48 8.39
N VAL A 159 -28.99 9.79 8.25
CA VAL A 159 -27.98 10.37 7.33
C VAL A 159 -26.67 10.78 8.00
N VAL A 160 -26.66 10.96 9.33
CA VAL A 160 -25.45 11.30 10.10
C VAL A 160 -25.04 10.15 11.00
N THR A 161 -25.87 9.76 11.97
CA THR A 161 -25.49 8.78 13.00
C THR A 161 -25.19 7.41 12.39
N GLU A 162 -26.13 6.83 11.65
CA GLU A 162 -25.98 5.48 11.08
C GLU A 162 -24.87 5.42 10.02
N VAL A 163 -24.70 6.48 9.23
CA VAL A 163 -23.60 6.58 8.26
C VAL A 163 -22.26 6.59 8.98
N ARG A 164 -22.11 7.40 10.03
CA ARG A 164 -20.89 7.45 10.85
C ARG A 164 -20.57 6.08 11.44
N GLU A 165 -21.53 5.45 12.10
CA GLU A 165 -21.38 4.12 12.71
C GLU A 165 -20.99 3.06 11.68
N ARG A 166 -21.59 3.08 10.48
CA ARG A 166 -21.26 2.12 9.41
C ARG A 166 -19.80 2.24 8.97
N PHE A 167 -19.27 3.46 8.88
CA PHE A 167 -17.87 3.69 8.54
C PHE A 167 -16.92 3.41 9.71
N ASP A 168 -17.31 3.72 10.95
CA ASP A 168 -16.54 3.33 12.15
C ASP A 168 -16.37 1.81 12.20
N ASN A 169 -17.46 1.06 12.01
CA ASN A 169 -17.43 -0.40 11.96
C ASN A 169 -16.54 -0.92 10.81
N ARG A 170 -16.58 -0.26 9.65
CA ARG A 170 -15.72 -0.64 8.52
C ARG A 170 -14.25 -0.35 8.80
N LEU A 171 -13.93 0.79 9.43
CA LEU A 171 -12.58 1.15 9.82
C LEU A 171 -12.02 0.16 10.86
N ALA A 172 -12.84 -0.23 11.85
CA ALA A 172 -12.47 -1.25 12.82
C ALA A 172 -12.16 -2.60 12.15
N ALA A 173 -12.91 -2.99 11.11
CA ALA A 173 -12.61 -4.20 10.34
C ALA A 173 -11.26 -4.11 9.60
N TYR A 174 -10.92 -2.95 9.02
CA TYR A 174 -9.58 -2.73 8.42
C TYR A 174 -8.47 -2.81 9.47
N GLN A 175 -8.68 -2.27 10.67
CA GLN A 175 -7.72 -2.34 11.77
C GLN A 175 -7.49 -3.78 12.24
N SER A 176 -8.58 -4.55 12.42
CA SER A 176 -8.48 -5.99 12.75
C SER A 176 -7.69 -6.75 11.70
N LEU A 177 -8.00 -6.50 10.42
CA LEU A 177 -7.30 -7.14 9.31
C LEU A 177 -5.81 -6.79 9.30
N SER A 178 -5.44 -5.51 9.50
CA SER A 178 -4.04 -5.09 9.62
C SER A 178 -3.32 -5.84 10.74
N ASN A 179 -3.92 -5.91 11.93
CA ASN A 179 -3.35 -6.65 13.05
C ASN A 179 -3.14 -8.14 12.73
N GLU A 180 -4.14 -8.79 12.11
CA GLU A 180 -4.04 -10.20 11.71
C GLU A 180 -2.89 -10.46 10.72
N PHE A 181 -2.70 -9.57 9.74
CA PHE A 181 -1.61 -9.67 8.78
C PHE A 181 -0.23 -9.41 9.42
N HIS A 182 -0.14 -8.49 10.38
CA HIS A 182 1.08 -8.28 11.17
C HIS A 182 1.43 -9.52 11.98
N THR A 183 0.45 -10.12 12.68
CA THR A 183 0.65 -11.39 13.41
C THR A 183 1.06 -12.52 12.47
N LEU A 184 0.44 -12.65 11.30
CA LEU A 184 0.83 -13.64 10.30
C LEU A 184 2.29 -13.45 9.85
N ASN A 185 2.72 -12.21 9.62
CA ASN A 185 4.10 -11.94 9.23
C ASN A 185 5.11 -12.28 10.34
N GLU A 186 4.77 -12.00 11.60
CA GLU A 186 5.57 -12.43 12.74
C GLU A 186 5.71 -13.95 12.79
N GLN A 187 4.61 -14.69 12.57
CA GLN A 187 4.62 -16.16 12.51
C GLN A 187 5.46 -16.68 11.33
N VAL A 188 5.34 -16.07 10.15
CA VAL A 188 6.17 -16.41 8.98
C VAL A 188 7.64 -16.20 9.29
N ASN A 189 8.01 -15.07 9.87
CA ASN A 189 9.39 -14.78 10.23
C ASN A 189 9.92 -15.71 11.32
N ALA A 190 9.14 -16.01 12.34
CA ALA A 190 9.51 -16.98 13.37
C ALA A 190 9.71 -18.39 12.79
N GLY A 191 8.83 -18.83 11.89
CA GLY A 191 8.96 -20.10 11.18
C GLY A 191 10.21 -20.17 10.31
N ILE A 192 10.55 -19.07 9.62
CA ILE A 192 11.80 -18.96 8.84
C ILE A 192 13.04 -19.10 9.74
N GLU A 193 13.07 -18.40 10.88
CA GLU A 193 14.23 -18.49 11.78
C GLU A 193 14.34 -19.87 12.44
N LEU A 194 13.21 -20.52 12.75
CA LEU A 194 13.20 -21.91 13.22
C LEU A 194 13.78 -22.87 12.16
N LEU A 195 13.38 -22.71 10.89
CA LEU A 195 13.90 -23.53 9.79
C LEU A 195 15.41 -23.38 9.63
N LYS A 196 15.93 -22.16 9.72
CA LYS A 196 17.38 -21.90 9.68
C LYS A 196 18.12 -22.53 10.85
N ALA A 197 17.58 -22.41 12.08
CA ALA A 197 18.19 -22.99 13.27
C ALA A 197 18.27 -24.52 13.16
N LYS A 198 17.21 -25.17 12.68
CA LYS A 198 17.19 -26.63 12.46
C LYS A 198 18.18 -27.07 11.39
N ASP A 199 18.32 -26.32 10.29
CA ASP A 199 19.32 -26.64 9.24
C ASP A 199 20.75 -26.57 9.81
N GLN A 200 21.04 -25.57 10.64
CA GLN A 200 22.34 -25.44 11.31
C GLN A 200 22.61 -26.56 12.33
N GLU A 201 21.60 -26.94 13.11
CA GLU A 201 21.68 -28.04 14.08
C GLU A 201 22.01 -29.36 13.38
N ILE A 202 21.26 -29.71 12.33
CA ILE A 202 21.48 -30.93 11.54
C ILE A 202 22.87 -30.93 10.91
N ALA A 203 23.32 -29.81 10.33
CA ALA A 203 24.67 -29.71 9.78
C ALA A 203 25.75 -29.90 10.86
N GLY A 204 25.50 -29.41 12.08
CA GLY A 204 26.37 -29.62 13.23
C GLY A 204 26.44 -31.09 13.67
N GLU A 205 25.29 -31.76 13.81
CA GLU A 205 25.20 -33.19 14.16
C GLU A 205 25.90 -34.08 13.13
N MET A 206 25.70 -33.81 11.83
CA MET A 206 26.36 -34.55 10.75
C MET A 206 27.90 -34.44 10.84
N ASN A 207 28.43 -33.25 11.10
CA ASN A 207 29.88 -33.07 11.30
C ASN A 207 30.42 -33.88 12.48
N GLN A 208 29.64 -34.00 13.58
CA GLN A 208 30.04 -34.82 14.73
C GLN A 208 30.03 -36.32 14.39
N TRP A 209 29.01 -36.78 13.66
CA TRP A 209 28.95 -38.19 13.23
C TRP A 209 30.08 -38.55 12.26
N GLU A 210 30.44 -37.64 11.36
CA GLU A 210 31.61 -37.83 10.48
C GLU A 210 32.91 -37.93 11.28
N GLN A 211 33.08 -37.15 12.35
CA GLN A 211 34.27 -37.24 13.23
C GLN A 211 34.32 -38.54 14.04
N LEU A 212 33.17 -39.16 14.34
CA LEU A 212 33.10 -40.45 15.03
C LEU A 212 33.29 -41.65 14.08
N ALA A 213 33.14 -41.44 12.78
CA ALA A 213 33.30 -42.47 11.75
C ALA A 213 34.77 -42.68 11.33
N TYR A 214 35.70 -41.86 11.84
CA TYR A 214 37.15 -41.93 11.63
C TYR A 214 37.90 -41.98 12.97
#